data_AF-K1WM97-F1
#
_entry.id   AF-K1WM97-F1
#
_cell.length_a   1.000
_cell.length_b   1.000
_cell.length_c   1.000
_cell.angle_alpha   90.00
_cell.angle_beta   90.00
_cell.angle_gamma   90.00
#
_symmetry.space_group_name_H-M   'P 1'
#
loop_
_entity.id
_entity.type
_entity.pdbx_description
1 polymer ?
#
loop_
_entity_poly.entity_id
_entity_poly.type
_entity_poly.pdbx_seq_one_letter_code
_entity_poly.pdbx_strand_id
1 'polypeptide(L)'
;MGLGPVMARAIAGVNGTCYFLTSLVALPMVERFGRRPLMIWTALLQAFTFAILAGLYNITTYDANKVAQGFSVLMLFLFNTWFSVGWLGMTWLYPAEITPLAIRQPANALSTATNWIFNFMVVMCTGPMFENIGWGTYAFFACCNFVIILPVVYFFFPETKGKSLEEIDLIFAYAYEHHENPVKVSTSKNLLPKGGSREAEVILGRIHHEKVQHGEA
;
A
#
# COMPACT_ATOMS: atom_id res chain seq x y z
N MET A 1 -18.96 -17.67 -9.13
CA MET A 1 -19.01 -18.63 -7.99
C MET A 1 -20.35 -19.37 -7.85
N GLY A 2 -21.41 -19.04 -8.59
CA GLY A 2 -22.64 -19.86 -8.63
C GLY A 2 -23.47 -19.88 -7.33
N LEU A 3 -23.27 -18.93 -6.42
CA LEU A 3 -23.99 -18.84 -5.15
C LEU A 3 -25.37 -18.19 -5.33
N GLY A 4 -26.39 -18.67 -4.61
CA GLY A 4 -27.72 -18.07 -4.63
C GLY A 4 -27.73 -16.62 -4.08
N PRO A 5 -28.64 -15.73 -4.54
CA PRO A 5 -28.62 -14.30 -4.20
C PRO A 5 -28.72 -13.96 -2.71
N VAL A 6 -29.42 -14.79 -1.92
CA VAL A 6 -29.54 -14.59 -0.46
C VAL A 6 -28.24 -14.99 0.23
N MET A 7 -27.65 -16.12 -0.15
CA MET A 7 -26.40 -16.61 0.39
C MET A 7 -25.23 -15.66 0.07
N ALA A 8 -25.17 -15.14 -1.17
CA ALA A 8 -24.16 -14.17 -1.58
C ALA A 8 -24.20 -12.90 -0.73
N ARG A 9 -25.40 -12.37 -0.46
CA ARG A 9 -25.59 -11.19 0.40
C ARG A 9 -25.22 -11.46 1.86
N ALA A 10 -25.59 -12.62 2.40
CA ALA A 10 -25.23 -13.01 3.76
C ALA A 10 -23.70 -13.13 3.91
N ILE A 11 -23.02 -13.80 2.98
CA ILE A 11 -21.57 -13.95 2.97
C ILE A 11 -20.88 -12.58 2.86
N ALA A 12 -21.40 -11.68 2.02
CA ALA A 12 -20.88 -10.32 1.90
C ALA A 12 -20.99 -9.54 3.22
N GLY A 13 -22.11 -9.68 3.94
CA GLY A 13 -22.29 -9.09 5.27
C GLY A 13 -21.28 -9.60 6.28
N VAL A 14 -21.09 -10.92 6.36
CA VAL A 14 -20.10 -11.55 7.26
C VAL A 14 -18.68 -11.10 6.90
N ASN A 15 -18.35 -11.05 5.62
CA ASN A 15 -17.06 -10.55 5.14
C ASN A 15 -16.83 -9.09 5.57
N GLY A 16 -17.85 -8.24 5.49
CA GLY A 16 -17.77 -6.86 5.97
C GLY A 16 -17.48 -6.76 7.47
N THR A 17 -18.12 -7.59 8.30
CA THR A 17 -17.84 -7.64 9.74
C THR A 17 -16.44 -8.15 10.03
N CYS A 18 -15.99 -9.23 9.37
CA CYS A 18 -14.63 -9.73 9.51
C CYS A 18 -13.61 -8.65 9.10
N TYR A 19 -13.84 -7.99 7.97
CA TYR A 19 -13.00 -6.91 7.47
C TYR A 19 -12.89 -5.75 8.46
N PHE A 20 -14.01 -5.35 9.08
CA PHE A 20 -14.01 -4.36 10.15
C PHE A 20 -13.16 -4.80 11.35
N LEU A 21 -13.34 -6.03 11.83
CA LEU A 21 -12.56 -6.54 12.97
C LEU A 21 -11.06 -6.63 12.65
N THR A 22 -10.69 -7.08 11.45
CA THR A 22 -9.29 -7.14 11.02
C THR A 22 -8.66 -5.77 10.91
N SER A 23 -9.45 -4.72 10.58
CA SER A 23 -8.96 -3.35 10.52
C SER A 23 -8.55 -2.80 11.88
N LEU A 24 -9.21 -3.24 12.96
CA LEU A 24 -8.83 -2.86 14.32
C LEU A 24 -7.49 -3.48 14.73
N VAL A 25 -7.23 -4.72 14.29
CA VAL A 25 -5.94 -5.41 14.54
C VAL A 25 -4.82 -4.79 13.70
N ALA A 26 -5.13 -4.27 12.52
CA ALA A 26 -4.17 -3.61 11.65
C ALA A 26 -3.52 -2.38 12.29
N LEU A 27 -4.28 -1.59 13.07
CA LEU A 27 -3.81 -0.36 13.69
C LEU A 27 -2.52 -0.53 14.51
N PRO A 28 -2.45 -1.43 15.53
CA PRO A 28 -1.20 -1.65 16.27
C PRO A 28 -0.12 -2.34 15.42
N MET A 29 -0.49 -3.09 14.37
CA MET A 29 0.50 -3.75 13.50
C MET A 29 1.29 -2.74 12.67
N VAL A 30 0.64 -1.71 12.14
CA VAL A 30 1.30 -0.65 11.34
C VAL A 30 2.40 0.05 12.15
N GLU A 31 2.12 0.36 13.41
CA GLU A 31 3.11 0.99 14.28
C GLU A 31 4.22 0.03 14.74
N ARG A 32 3.93 -1.28 14.88
CA ARG A 32 4.92 -2.26 15.34
C ARG A 32 5.85 -2.76 14.25
N PHE A 33 5.33 -3.07 13.06
CA PHE A 33 6.12 -3.66 11.98
C PHE A 33 6.72 -2.60 11.05
N GLY A 34 6.09 -1.44 10.94
CA GLY A 34 6.48 -0.41 9.98
C GLY A 34 5.67 -0.49 8.69
N ARG A 35 5.76 0.57 7.90
CA ARG A 35 4.87 0.82 6.76
C ARG A 35 5.26 -0.05 5.57
N ARG A 36 6.54 0.01 5.19
CA ARG A 36 7.09 -0.67 4.01
C ARG A 36 6.99 -2.20 4.07
N PRO A 37 7.45 -2.90 5.14
CA PRO A 37 7.40 -4.35 5.18
C PRO A 37 5.96 -4.87 5.16
N LEU A 38 5.01 -4.17 5.80
CA LEU A 38 3.61 -4.55 5.74
C LEU A 38 3.07 -4.48 4.32
N MET A 39 3.25 -3.38 3.61
CA MET A 39 2.77 -3.24 2.22
C MET A 39 3.37 -4.31 1.29
N ILE A 40 4.64 -4.68 1.46
CA ILE A 40 5.29 -5.74 0.67
C ILE A 40 4.67 -7.10 0.97
N TRP A 41 4.58 -7.47 2.26
CA TRP A 41 4.05 -8.78 2.66
C TRP A 41 2.58 -8.93 2.28
N THR A 42 1.76 -7.90 2.49
CA THR A 42 0.35 -7.98 2.11
C THR A 42 0.15 -7.98 0.60
N ALA A 43 0.95 -7.26 -0.18
CA ALA A 43 0.91 -7.35 -1.65
C ALA A 43 1.24 -8.76 -2.15
N LEU A 44 2.27 -9.39 -1.58
CA LEU A 44 2.64 -10.79 -1.88
C LEU A 44 1.49 -11.75 -1.57
N LEU A 45 0.93 -11.64 -0.37
CA LEU A 45 -0.17 -12.50 0.07
C LEU A 45 -1.43 -12.29 -0.78
N GLN A 46 -1.74 -11.04 -1.16
CA GLN A 46 -2.86 -10.74 -2.04
C GLN A 46 -2.67 -11.33 -3.44
N ALA A 47 -1.47 -11.20 -4.03
CA ALA A 47 -1.15 -11.82 -5.30
C ALA A 47 -1.34 -13.34 -5.25
N PHE A 48 -0.86 -13.98 -4.17
CA PHE A 48 -1.03 -15.41 -3.96
C PHE A 48 -2.51 -15.82 -3.82
N THR A 49 -3.30 -15.08 -3.03
CA THR A 49 -4.75 -15.35 -2.91
C THR A 49 -5.49 -15.23 -4.24
N PHE A 50 -5.13 -14.24 -5.07
CA PHE A 50 -5.73 -14.10 -6.39
C PHE A 50 -5.30 -15.20 -7.36
N ALA A 51 -4.05 -15.66 -7.30
CA ALA A 51 -3.59 -16.79 -8.09
C ALA A 51 -4.35 -18.09 -7.74
N ILE A 52 -4.59 -18.35 -6.45
CA ILE A 52 -5.42 -19.48 -6.01
C ILE A 52 -6.86 -19.32 -6.48
N LEU A 53 -7.45 -18.12 -6.34
CA LEU A 53 -8.81 -17.85 -6.82
C LEU A 53 -8.97 -18.07 -8.32
N ALA A 54 -7.96 -17.72 -9.11
CA ALA A 54 -7.95 -17.98 -10.55
C ALA A 54 -8.03 -19.50 -10.85
N GLY A 55 -7.22 -20.31 -10.14
CA GLY A 55 -7.25 -21.77 -10.26
C GLY A 55 -8.58 -22.38 -9.79
N LEU A 56 -9.09 -21.94 -8.64
CA LEU A 56 -10.37 -22.41 -8.10
C LEU A 56 -11.55 -22.04 -8.99
N TYR A 57 -11.53 -20.85 -9.60
CA TYR A 57 -12.58 -20.43 -10.53
C TYR A 57 -12.70 -21.39 -11.71
N ASN A 58 -11.57 -21.80 -12.29
CA ASN A 58 -11.56 -22.76 -13.39
C ASN A 58 -12.22 -24.09 -12.97
N ILE A 59 -11.81 -24.65 -11.82
CA ILE A 59 -12.37 -25.90 -11.28
C ILE A 59 -13.88 -25.78 -11.03
N THR A 60 -14.34 -24.69 -10.42
CA THR A 60 -15.77 -24.49 -10.12
C THR A 60 -16.65 -24.23 -11.33
N THR A 61 -16.05 -23.88 -12.48
CA THR A 61 -16.79 -23.64 -13.73
C THR A 61 -17.06 -24.95 -14.48
N TYR A 62 -16.13 -25.90 -14.44
CA TYR A 62 -16.28 -27.21 -15.09
C TYR A 62 -16.95 -28.26 -14.20
N ASP A 63 -16.70 -28.22 -12.89
CA ASP A 63 -17.33 -29.10 -11.91
C ASP A 63 -18.04 -28.29 -10.82
N ALA A 64 -19.29 -28.65 -10.53
CA ALA A 64 -20.08 -28.07 -9.43
C ALA A 64 -19.58 -28.55 -8.05
N ASN A 65 -18.29 -28.43 -7.80
CA ASN A 65 -17.63 -28.87 -6.58
C ASN A 65 -17.88 -27.84 -5.46
N LYS A 66 -18.78 -28.18 -4.55
CA LYS A 66 -19.13 -27.37 -3.37
C LYS A 66 -17.91 -27.06 -2.49
N VAL A 67 -16.92 -27.95 -2.44
CA VAL A 67 -15.68 -27.74 -1.67
C VAL A 67 -14.87 -26.60 -2.30
N ALA A 68 -14.68 -26.61 -3.62
CA ALA A 68 -13.95 -25.55 -4.33
C ALA A 68 -14.65 -24.18 -4.24
N GLN A 69 -15.99 -24.15 -4.20
CA GLN A 69 -16.76 -22.93 -3.93
C GLN A 69 -16.52 -22.41 -2.50
N GLY A 70 -16.52 -23.29 -1.49
CA GLY A 70 -16.21 -22.93 -0.11
C GLY A 70 -14.80 -22.36 0.06
N PHE A 71 -13.80 -22.99 -0.57
CA PHE A 71 -12.43 -22.47 -0.58
C PHE A 71 -12.31 -21.12 -1.29
N SER A 72 -13.06 -20.90 -2.38
CA SER A 72 -13.09 -19.60 -3.06
C SER A 72 -13.60 -18.49 -2.13
N VAL A 73 -14.65 -18.76 -1.36
CA VAL A 73 -15.16 -17.82 -0.36
C VAL A 73 -14.09 -17.55 0.70
N LEU A 74 -13.44 -18.58 1.24
CA LEU A 74 -12.36 -18.41 2.21
C LEU A 74 -11.21 -17.53 1.68
N MET A 75 -10.80 -17.75 0.42
CA MET A 75 -9.75 -16.94 -0.20
C MET A 75 -10.15 -15.46 -0.36
N LEU A 76 -11.43 -15.16 -0.60
CA LEU A 76 -11.92 -13.77 -0.61
C LEU A 76 -11.87 -13.11 0.77
N PHE A 77 -12.14 -13.86 1.84
CA PHE A 77 -12.00 -13.36 3.21
C PHE A 77 -10.54 -13.08 3.54
N LEU A 78 -9.64 -13.97 3.14
CA LEU A 78 -8.20 -13.77 3.31
C LEU A 78 -7.70 -12.56 2.53
N PHE A 79 -8.13 -12.39 1.28
CA PHE A 79 -7.81 -11.21 0.49
C PHE A 79 -8.23 -9.91 1.21
N ASN A 80 -9.46 -9.84 1.71
CA ASN A 80 -9.93 -8.67 2.47
C ASN A 80 -9.13 -8.46 3.75
N THR A 81 -8.77 -9.53 4.45
CA THR A 81 -7.94 -9.45 5.66
C THR A 81 -6.57 -8.84 5.36
N TRP A 82 -5.89 -9.31 4.31
CA TRP A 82 -4.58 -8.78 3.91
C TRP A 82 -4.66 -7.33 3.42
N PHE A 83 -5.71 -7.00 2.68
CA PHE A 83 -5.98 -5.62 2.27
C PHE A 83 -6.20 -4.71 3.48
N SER A 84 -6.97 -5.17 4.47
CA SER A 84 -7.23 -4.42 5.69
C SER A 84 -5.96 -4.12 6.47
N VAL A 85 -5.07 -5.12 6.57
CA VAL A 85 -3.85 -5.02 7.39
C VAL A 85 -2.81 -4.11 6.75
N GLY A 86 -2.63 -4.19 5.43
CA GLY A 86 -1.50 -3.53 4.78
C GLY A 86 -1.85 -2.34 3.89
N TRP A 87 -3.07 -2.21 3.40
CA TRP A 87 -3.40 -1.21 2.38
C TRP A 87 -4.48 -0.22 2.82
N LEU A 88 -5.52 -0.68 3.53
CA LEU A 88 -6.67 0.15 3.90
C LEU A 88 -6.26 1.46 4.60
N GLY A 89 -5.48 1.37 5.69
CA GLY A 89 -4.99 2.57 6.39
C GLY A 89 -3.84 3.25 5.64
N MET A 90 -2.98 2.45 5.03
CA MET A 90 -1.75 2.91 4.37
C MET A 90 -2.01 3.83 3.17
N THR A 91 -3.09 3.61 2.42
CA THR A 91 -3.46 4.47 1.28
C THR A 91 -3.78 5.90 1.68
N TRP A 92 -4.14 6.14 2.94
CA TRP A 92 -4.47 7.47 3.46
C TRP A 92 -3.36 8.06 4.33
N LEU A 93 -2.69 7.20 5.08
CA LEU A 93 -1.61 7.60 5.98
C LEU A 93 -0.32 7.92 5.22
N TYR A 94 0.10 7.04 4.32
CA TYR A 94 1.41 7.12 3.68
C TYR A 94 1.58 8.38 2.80
N PRO A 95 0.60 8.79 1.96
CA PRO A 95 0.70 10.06 1.22
C PRO A 95 0.88 11.28 2.11
N ALA A 96 0.24 11.30 3.29
CA ALA A 96 0.37 12.40 4.24
C ALA A 96 1.74 12.41 4.96
N GLU A 97 2.34 11.24 5.16
CA GLU A 97 3.68 11.09 5.77
C GLU A 97 4.79 11.51 4.81
N ILE A 98 4.70 11.16 3.51
CA ILE A 98 5.76 11.44 2.53
C ILE A 98 5.71 12.85 1.92
N THR A 99 4.58 13.55 2.04
CA THR A 99 4.41 14.85 1.39
C THR A 99 4.94 15.99 2.26
N PRO A 100 5.81 16.85 1.70
CA PRO A 100 6.30 18.04 2.39
C PRO A 100 5.13 18.94 2.81
N LEU A 101 5.28 19.60 3.96
CA LEU A 101 4.24 20.48 4.54
C LEU A 101 3.73 21.53 3.54
N ALA A 102 4.61 22.07 2.69
CA ALA A 102 4.28 23.15 1.76
C ALA A 102 3.27 22.75 0.66
N ILE A 103 3.28 21.49 0.21
CA ILE A 103 2.44 20.98 -0.89
C ILE A 103 1.48 19.88 -0.46
N ARG A 104 1.37 19.62 0.85
CA ARG A 104 0.61 18.49 1.39
C ARG A 104 -0.86 18.50 0.98
N GLN A 105 -1.51 19.65 1.04
CA GLN A 105 -2.93 19.76 0.70
C GLN A 105 -3.21 19.39 -0.77
N PRO A 106 -2.58 20.04 -1.78
CA PRO A 106 -2.81 19.67 -3.17
C PRO A 106 -2.34 18.25 -3.51
N ALA A 107 -1.25 17.77 -2.90
CA ALA A 107 -0.78 16.40 -3.11
C ALA A 107 -1.76 15.34 -2.57
N ASN A 108 -2.32 15.56 -1.37
CA ASN A 108 -3.33 14.66 -0.80
C ASN A 108 -4.66 14.70 -1.57
N ALA A 109 -5.04 15.88 -2.10
CA ALA A 109 -6.21 16.01 -2.97
C ALA A 109 -6.03 15.19 -4.25
N LEU A 110 -4.86 15.27 -4.90
CA LEU A 110 -4.54 14.48 -6.08
C LEU A 110 -4.54 12.98 -5.77
N SER A 111 -3.89 12.57 -4.66
CA SER A 111 -3.89 11.17 -4.22
C SER A 111 -5.31 10.61 -4.03
N THR A 112 -6.18 11.38 -3.39
CA THR A 112 -7.58 11.00 -3.17
C THR A 112 -8.35 10.93 -4.48
N ALA A 113 -8.20 11.92 -5.37
CA ALA A 113 -8.85 11.92 -6.68
C ALA A 113 -8.41 10.70 -7.52
N THR A 114 -7.11 10.40 -7.54
CA THR A 114 -6.56 9.22 -8.22
C THR A 114 -7.13 7.93 -7.63
N ASN A 115 -7.23 7.81 -6.30
CA ASN A 115 -7.83 6.66 -5.64
C ASN A 115 -9.27 6.39 -6.13
N TRP A 116 -10.12 7.42 -6.16
CA TRP A 116 -11.51 7.28 -6.59
C TRP A 116 -11.66 7.01 -8.10
N ILE A 117 -10.81 7.60 -8.93
CA ILE A 117 -10.79 7.33 -10.38
C ILE A 117 -10.44 5.86 -10.64
N PHE A 118 -9.42 5.32 -9.98
CA PHE A 118 -9.06 3.90 -10.15
C PHE A 118 -10.09 2.96 -9.52
N ASN A 119 -10.70 3.32 -8.40
CA ASN A 119 -11.80 2.55 -7.83
C ASN A 119 -12.95 2.43 -8.85
N PHE A 120 -13.39 3.56 -9.42
CA PHE A 120 -14.42 3.58 -10.45
C PHE A 120 -14.03 2.72 -11.67
N MET A 121 -12.79 2.88 -12.17
CA MET A 121 -12.28 2.08 -13.29
C MET A 121 -12.35 0.58 -12.99
N VAL A 122 -11.90 0.14 -11.82
CA VAL A 122 -11.94 -1.28 -11.43
C VAL A 122 -13.38 -1.78 -11.35
N VAL A 123 -14.30 -1.03 -10.73
CA VAL A 123 -15.72 -1.43 -10.66
C VAL A 123 -16.33 -1.59 -12.06
N MET A 124 -16.07 -0.63 -12.95
CA MET A 124 -16.62 -0.65 -14.32
C MET A 124 -16.00 -1.74 -15.19
N CYS A 125 -14.71 -2.02 -15.05
CA CYS A 125 -14.03 -3.04 -15.83
C CYS A 125 -14.27 -4.47 -15.33
N THR A 126 -14.46 -4.67 -14.02
CA THR A 126 -14.52 -6.02 -13.43
C THR A 126 -15.67 -6.86 -13.98
N GLY A 127 -16.86 -6.27 -14.20
CA GLY A 127 -18.00 -6.97 -14.81
C GLY A 127 -17.67 -7.53 -16.20
N PRO A 128 -17.34 -6.67 -17.18
CA PRO A 128 -16.91 -7.09 -18.51
C PRO A 128 -15.73 -8.07 -18.50
N MET A 129 -14.77 -7.91 -17.57
CA MET A 129 -13.66 -8.86 -17.44
C MET A 129 -14.17 -10.26 -17.07
N PHE A 130 -15.07 -10.40 -16.10
CA PHE A 130 -15.60 -11.72 -15.76
C PHE A 130 -16.39 -12.36 -16.90
N GLU A 131 -17.09 -11.56 -17.71
CA GLU A 131 -17.85 -12.05 -18.87
C GLU A 131 -16.94 -12.53 -20.01
N ASN A 132 -15.82 -11.83 -20.27
CA ASN A 132 -14.97 -12.10 -21.42
C ASN A 132 -13.80 -13.05 -21.10
N ILE A 133 -13.15 -12.88 -19.95
CA ILE A 133 -11.93 -13.63 -19.58
C ILE A 133 -12.14 -14.55 -18.37
N GLY A 134 -13.28 -14.48 -17.67
CA GLY A 134 -13.66 -15.41 -16.60
C GLY A 134 -12.61 -15.54 -15.50
N TRP A 135 -11.92 -16.69 -15.44
CA TRP A 135 -10.85 -16.93 -14.46
C TRP A 135 -9.66 -15.97 -14.64
N GLY A 136 -9.44 -15.50 -15.87
CA GLY A 136 -8.36 -14.57 -16.23
C GLY A 136 -8.47 -13.23 -15.49
N THR A 137 -9.65 -12.85 -15.00
CA THR A 137 -9.85 -11.65 -14.18
C THR A 137 -9.04 -11.73 -12.88
N TYR A 138 -9.08 -12.87 -12.19
CA TYR A 138 -8.31 -13.06 -10.96
C TYR A 138 -6.80 -13.16 -11.25
N ALA A 139 -6.42 -13.83 -12.34
CA ALA A 139 -5.02 -13.90 -12.76
C ALA A 139 -4.46 -12.50 -13.11
N PHE A 140 -5.26 -11.65 -13.77
CA PHE A 140 -4.90 -10.26 -14.06
C PHE A 140 -4.61 -9.49 -12.76
N PHE A 141 -5.50 -9.54 -11.77
CA PHE A 141 -5.27 -8.86 -10.49
C PHE A 141 -4.09 -9.44 -9.70
N ALA A 142 -3.84 -10.75 -9.79
CA ALA A 142 -2.64 -11.37 -9.23
C ALA A 142 -1.37 -10.79 -9.86
N CYS A 143 -1.33 -10.71 -11.19
CA CYS A 143 -0.22 -10.13 -11.94
C CYS A 143 -0.03 -8.65 -11.64
N CYS A 144 -1.10 -7.85 -11.56
CA CYS A 144 -0.99 -6.44 -11.17
C CYS A 144 -0.37 -6.28 -9.78
N ASN A 145 -0.79 -7.08 -8.79
CA ASN A 145 -0.21 -7.04 -7.45
C ASN A 145 1.27 -7.45 -7.44
N PHE A 146 1.62 -8.53 -8.15
CA PHE A 146 2.97 -9.09 -8.12
C PHE A 146 3.98 -8.34 -9.00
N VAL A 147 3.58 -7.91 -10.19
CA VAL A 147 4.48 -7.34 -11.21
C VAL A 147 4.52 -5.81 -11.14
N ILE A 148 3.43 -5.16 -10.73
CA ILE A 148 3.35 -3.70 -10.67
C ILE A 148 3.51 -3.22 -9.23
N ILE A 149 2.56 -3.60 -8.36
CA ILE A 149 2.48 -3.02 -7.03
C ILE A 149 3.69 -3.39 -6.18
N LEU A 150 4.09 -4.66 -6.16
CA LEU A 150 5.20 -5.12 -5.33
C LEU A 150 6.54 -4.47 -5.70
N PRO A 151 6.97 -4.43 -6.98
CA PRO A 151 8.19 -3.70 -7.34
C PRO A 151 8.09 -2.21 -7.05
N VAL A 152 6.92 -1.59 -7.28
CA VAL A 152 6.72 -0.16 -6.99
C VAL A 152 6.96 0.13 -5.51
N VAL A 153 6.35 -0.65 -4.61
CA VAL A 153 6.57 -0.51 -3.17
C VAL A 153 8.02 -0.83 -2.80
N TYR A 154 8.61 -1.86 -3.40
CA TYR A 154 9.97 -2.26 -3.05
C TYR A 154 11.02 -1.21 -3.42
N PHE A 155 10.91 -0.59 -4.61
CA PHE A 155 11.91 0.33 -5.16
C PHE A 155 11.67 1.81 -4.88
N PHE A 156 10.41 2.23 -4.69
CA PHE A 156 10.07 3.65 -4.58
C PHE A 156 9.53 4.08 -3.21
N PHE A 157 9.15 3.16 -2.32
CA PHE A 157 8.50 3.53 -1.06
C PHE A 157 9.50 3.52 0.10
N PRO A 158 9.98 4.68 0.58
CA PRO A 158 10.80 4.76 1.79
C PRO A 158 10.04 4.32 3.05
N GLU A 159 10.79 3.91 4.08
CA GLU A 159 10.21 3.60 5.39
C GLU A 159 10.00 4.90 6.19
N THR A 160 8.78 5.07 6.72
CA THR A 160 8.36 6.27 7.47
C THR A 160 8.20 6.00 8.97
N LYS A 161 8.32 4.75 9.42
CA LYS A 161 8.14 4.38 10.82
C LYS A 161 9.07 5.14 11.77
N GLY A 162 8.47 5.84 12.73
CA GLY A 162 9.19 6.52 13.82
C GLY A 162 10.06 7.68 13.34
N LYS A 163 9.71 8.29 12.21
CA LYS A 163 10.36 9.46 11.63
C LYS A 163 9.46 10.69 11.81
N SER A 164 10.05 11.84 12.09
CA SER A 164 9.31 13.11 12.00
C SER A 164 9.12 13.52 10.55
N LEU A 165 8.19 14.45 10.28
CA LEU A 165 7.96 14.96 8.94
C LEU A 165 9.19 15.68 8.37
N GLU A 166 9.94 16.38 9.24
CA GLU A 166 11.19 17.05 8.88
C GLU A 166 12.30 16.05 8.55
N GLU A 167 12.36 14.91 9.23
CA GLU A 167 13.31 13.84 8.92
C GLU A 167 12.98 13.18 7.58
N ILE A 168 11.70 13.11 7.19
CA ILE A 168 11.29 12.62 5.88
C ILE A 168 11.71 13.61 4.77
N ASP A 169 11.49 14.90 4.98
CA ASP A 169 11.97 15.94 4.05
C ASP A 169 13.51 15.85 3.88
N LEU A 170 14.24 15.59 4.97
CA LEU A 170 15.69 15.43 4.97
C LEU A 170 16.13 14.17 4.20
N ILE A 171 15.41 13.05 4.32
CA ILE A 171 15.67 11.83 3.53
C ILE A 171 15.65 12.15 2.03
N PHE A 172 14.62 12.87 1.57
CA PHE A 172 14.49 13.21 0.16
C PHE A 172 15.54 14.22 -0.30
N ALA A 173 15.86 15.23 0.52
CA ALA A 173 16.89 16.22 0.21
C ALA A 173 18.28 15.58 0.12
N TYR A 174 18.66 14.75 1.10
CA TYR A 174 19.93 14.04 1.11
C TYR A 174 20.05 13.06 -0.09
N ALA A 175 18.99 12.30 -0.36
CA ALA A 175 18.94 11.39 -1.51
C ALA A 175 19.13 12.13 -2.84
N TYR A 176 18.55 13.33 -2.97
CA TYR A 176 18.70 14.18 -4.15
C TYR A 176 20.14 14.69 -4.32
N GLU A 177 20.74 15.21 -3.24
CA GLU A 177 22.10 15.77 -3.27
C GLU A 177 23.17 14.69 -3.55
N HIS A 178 23.02 13.50 -2.96
CA HIS A 178 24.00 12.42 -3.07
C HIS A 178 23.69 11.41 -4.18
N HIS A 179 22.68 11.69 -5.01
CA HIS A 179 22.19 10.81 -6.08
C HIS A 179 21.91 9.36 -5.59
N GLU A 180 21.45 9.21 -4.35
CA GLU A 180 21.08 7.93 -3.76
C GLU A 180 19.56 7.68 -3.84
N ASN A 181 19.15 6.41 -3.72
CA ASN A 181 17.72 6.08 -3.66
C ASN A 181 17.14 6.44 -2.26
N PRO A 182 16.05 7.23 -2.17
CA PRO A 182 15.40 7.58 -0.90
C PRO A 182 15.01 6.36 -0.03
N VAL A 183 14.70 5.22 -0.65
CA VAL A 183 14.41 3.96 0.05
C VAL A 183 15.62 3.46 0.83
N LYS A 184 16.81 3.52 0.24
CA LYS A 184 18.07 3.11 0.88
C LYS A 184 18.42 4.05 2.04
N VAL A 185 18.28 5.36 1.81
CA VAL A 185 18.52 6.40 2.82
C VAL A 185 17.57 6.25 4.01
N SER A 186 16.26 6.05 3.76
CA SER A 186 15.26 5.87 4.83
C SER A 186 15.51 4.64 5.72
N THR A 187 16.15 3.60 5.18
CA THR A 187 16.44 2.36 5.90
C THR A 187 17.74 2.45 6.70
N SER A 188 18.63 3.39 6.37
CA SER A 188 19.92 3.57 7.04
C SER A 188 19.81 4.51 8.23
N LYS A 189 19.98 3.99 9.45
CA LYS A 189 19.88 4.77 10.70
C LYS A 189 21.05 5.73 10.95
N ASN A 190 22.17 5.58 10.23
CA ASN A 190 23.41 6.29 10.51
C ASN A 190 23.77 7.36 9.46
N LEU A 191 22.95 7.52 8.42
CA LEU A 191 23.24 8.42 7.29
C LEU A 191 22.71 9.84 7.50
N LEU A 192 21.78 10.05 8.44
CA LEU A 192 21.07 11.32 8.57
C LEU A 192 21.34 12.01 9.90
N PRO A 193 21.63 13.32 9.89
CA PRO A 193 21.61 14.13 11.10
C PRO A 193 20.20 14.14 11.73
N LYS A 194 20.12 14.29 13.04
CA LYS A 194 18.83 14.36 13.76
C LYS A 194 17.99 15.53 13.24
N GLY A 195 16.69 15.33 13.04
CA GLY A 195 15.77 16.40 12.64
C GLY A 195 15.87 17.62 13.56
N GLY A 196 15.99 18.82 12.96
CA GLY A 196 16.17 20.07 13.69
C GLY A 196 17.61 20.40 14.12
N SER A 197 18.61 19.59 13.75
CA SER A 197 20.01 19.99 13.89
C SER A 197 20.38 21.08 12.86
N ARG A 198 21.38 21.91 13.17
CA ARG A 198 21.91 22.91 12.22
C ARG A 198 22.32 22.30 10.88
N GLU A 199 22.90 21.10 10.90
CA GLU A 199 23.29 20.37 9.68
C GLU A 199 22.06 19.98 8.84
N ALA A 200 20.98 19.53 9.48
CA ALA A 200 19.73 19.23 8.79
C ALA A 200 19.10 20.49 8.17
N GLU A 201 19.18 21.64 8.85
CA GLU A 201 18.67 22.91 8.31
C GLU A 201 19.47 23.43 7.12
N VAL A 202 20.78 23.18 7.08
CA VAL A 202 21.64 23.49 5.92
C VAL A 202 21.28 22.60 4.73
N ILE A 203 21.15 21.28 4.92
CA ILE A 203 20.75 20.34 3.86
C ILE A 203 19.35 20.66 3.31
N LEU A 204 18.43 21.09 4.17
CA LEU A 204 17.10 21.55 3.76
C LEU A 204 17.10 22.93 3.07
N GLY A 205 18.26 23.57 2.93
CA GLY A 205 18.40 24.90 2.31
C GLY A 205 17.79 26.05 3.13
N ARG A 206 17.44 25.81 4.40
CA ARG A 206 16.82 26.81 5.29
C ARG A 206 17.86 27.75 5.91
N ILE A 207 19.13 27.33 5.98
CA ILE A 207 20.28 28.17 6.35
C ILE A 207 21.27 28.19 5.18
N HIS A 208 21.62 29.40 4.70
CA HIS A 208 22.66 29.58 3.69
C HIS A 208 24.07 29.39 4.28
N HIS A 209 24.95 28.71 3.51
CA HIS A 209 26.36 28.47 3.84
C HIS A 209 27.15 29.73 4.26
N GLU A 210 26.74 30.93 3.86
CA GLU A 210 27.44 32.18 4.19
C GLU A 210 27.48 32.50 5.69
N LYS A 211 26.54 32.00 6.50
CA LYS A 211 26.61 32.16 7.97
C LYS A 211 27.61 31.22 8.64
N VAL A 212 28.22 30.30 7.89
CA VAL A 212 29.21 29.34 8.41
C VAL A 212 30.61 29.97 8.54
N GLN A 213 30.93 31.03 7.77
CA GLN A 213 32.27 31.65 7.80
C GLN A 213 32.42 32.87 8.73
N HIS A 214 31.34 33.40 9.30
CA HIS A 214 31.39 34.66 10.08
C HIS A 214 30.76 34.56 11.48
N GLY A 215 30.87 33.40 12.12
CA GLY A 215 30.16 33.10 13.37
C GLY A 215 31.00 32.67 14.56
N GLU A 216 32.26 33.10 14.70
CA GLU A 216 33.00 33.11 15.98
C GLU A 216 33.87 34.38 16.10
N ALA A 217 33.30 35.37 16.81
CA ALA A 217 33.99 36.30 17.71
C ALA A 217 33.06 36.52 18.91
#